data_AF-A0A4D6NH28-F1
#
_entry.id   AF-A0A4D6NH28-F1
#
_cell.length_a   1.000
_cell.length_b   1.000
_cell.length_c   1.000
_cell.angle_alpha   90.00
_cell.angle_beta   90.00
_cell.angle_gamma   90.00
#
_symmetry.space_group_name_H-M   'P 1'
#
loop_
_entity.id
_entity.type
_entity.pdbx_description
1 polymer ?
#
loop_
_entity_poly.entity_id
_entity_poly.type
_entity_poly.pdbx_seq_one_letter_code
_entity_poly.pdbx_strand_id
1 'polypeptide(L)' 'MGGGGGDHGHGNGDFRTKVWSMTGGPYCRPKHWKRNTAIAMFGVVLVCIPIAMKSAELEVDD' A
#
# COMPACT_ATOMS: atom_id res chain seq x y z
N MET A 1 6.73 1.25 -11.29
CA MET A 1 7.52 2.26 -12.01
C MET A 1 7.54 1.89 -13.48
N GLY A 2 7.29 2.87 -14.35
CA GLY A 2 7.04 2.73 -15.79
C GLY A 2 5.54 2.93 -16.08
N GLY A 3 5.03 4.09 -16.49
CA GLY A 3 5.66 5.28 -17.03
C GLY A 3 5.37 5.40 -18.52
N GLY A 4 4.48 6.32 -18.87
CA GLY A 4 4.43 7.03 -20.16
C GLY A 4 3.85 6.28 -21.36
N GLY A 5 3.00 6.96 -22.12
CA GLY A 5 2.58 6.51 -23.45
C GLY A 5 1.19 7.04 -23.80
N GLY A 6 1.14 8.21 -24.44
CA GLY A 6 -0.08 8.68 -25.07
C GLY A 6 -0.35 7.85 -26.32
N ASP A 7 -1.42 7.08 -26.32
CA ASP A 7 -1.95 6.43 -27.51
C ASP A 7 -3.33 6.99 -27.80
N HIS A 8 -3.38 7.96 -28.72
CA HIS A 8 -4.59 8.33 -29.44
C HIS A 8 -4.89 7.23 -30.46
N GLY A 9 -5.39 6.09 -29.99
CA GLY A 9 -5.76 4.95 -30.82
C GLY A 9 -7.09 4.37 -30.35
N HIS A 10 -8.09 4.37 -31.23
CA HIS A 10 -9.36 3.68 -31.06
C HIS A 10 -9.12 2.23 -30.56
N GLY A 11 -9.41 1.94 -29.29
CA GLY A 11 -9.03 0.67 -28.68
C GLY A 11 -9.91 0.25 -27.51
N ASN A 12 -10.53 -0.92 -27.68
CA ASN A 12 -11.28 -1.75 -26.74
C ASN A 12 -10.57 -1.97 -25.38
N GLY A 13 -10.58 -0.99 -24.48
CA GLY A 13 -10.00 -1.08 -23.13
C GLY A 13 -11.00 -0.69 -22.04
N ASP A 14 -11.07 -1.47 -20.95
CA ASP A 14 -11.97 -1.18 -19.83
C ASP A 14 -11.58 0.15 -19.15
N PHE A 15 -12.50 1.12 -19.15
CA PHE A 15 -12.32 2.44 -18.54
C PHE A 15 -11.94 2.36 -17.05
N ARG A 16 -12.27 1.26 -16.37
CA ARG A 16 -11.85 0.98 -14.98
C ARG A 16 -10.33 0.96 -14.81
N THR A 17 -9.56 0.74 -15.88
CA THR A 17 -8.09 0.81 -15.85
C THR A 17 -7.56 2.25 -15.84
N LYS A 18 -8.37 3.23 -16.26
CA LYS A 18 -8.04 4.66 -16.25
C LYS A 18 -8.38 5.33 -14.92
N VAL A 19 -9.21 4.69 -14.08
CA VAL A 19 -9.66 5.24 -12.80
C VAL A 19 -8.79 4.72 -11.67
N TRP A 20 -8.28 5.63 -10.84
CA TRP A 20 -7.56 5.28 -9.62
C TRP A 20 -8.47 5.44 -8.40
N SER A 21 -8.42 4.48 -7.47
CA SER A 21 -9.11 4.50 -6.18
C SER A 21 -8.12 4.20 -5.06
N MET A 22 -8.30 4.84 -3.91
CA MET A 22 -7.43 4.67 -2.74
C MET A 22 -7.42 3.21 -2.23
N THR A 23 -8.55 2.52 -2.28
CA THR A 23 -8.68 1.11 -1.87
C THR A 23 -8.31 0.12 -2.98
N GLY A 24 -8.07 0.60 -4.20
CA GLY A 24 -7.91 -0.21 -5.40
C GLY A 24 -9.20 -0.36 -6.21
N GLY A 25 -9.08 -0.97 -7.40
CA GLY A 25 -10.19 -1.21 -8.33
C GLY A 25 -10.73 -2.65 -8.31
N PRO A 26 -11.71 -2.97 -9.16
CA PRO A 26 -12.21 -4.33 -9.30
C PRO A 26 -11.09 -5.32 -9.66
N TYR A 27 -11.09 -6.51 -9.05
CA TYR A 27 -10.07 -7.55 -9.25
C TYR A 27 -8.62 -7.08 -8.96
N CYS A 28 -8.40 -6.42 -7.82
CA CYS A 28 -7.06 -6.03 -7.37
C CYS A 28 -6.09 -7.22 -7.25
N ARG A 29 -5.22 -7.38 -8.25
CA ARG A 29 -4.06 -8.29 -8.22
C ARG A 29 -2.79 -7.60 -8.76
N PRO A 30 -2.24 -6.63 -8.02
CA PRO A 30 -1.01 -5.97 -8.44
C PRO A 30 0.16 -6.95 -8.46
N LYS A 31 1.01 -6.85 -9.48
CA LYS A 31 2.17 -7.75 -9.72
C LYS A 31 3.08 -7.92 -8.50
N HIS A 32 3.18 -6.90 -7.64
CA HIS A 32 4.11 -6.87 -6.49
C HIS A 32 3.41 -6.91 -5.13
N TRP A 33 2.18 -7.44 -5.03
CA TRP A 33 1.39 -7.42 -3.80
C TRP A 33 2.17 -7.91 -2.57
N LYS A 34 2.95 -8.99 -2.70
CA LYS A 34 3.75 -9.55 -1.60
C LYS A 34 4.78 -8.56 -1.04
N ARG A 35 5.47 -7.81 -1.91
CA ARG A 35 6.48 -6.83 -1.50
C ARG A 35 5.84 -5.61 -0.83
N ASN A 36 4.72 -5.12 -1.39
CA ASN A 36 4.00 -4.00 -0.81
C ASN A 36 3.43 -4.36 0.58
N THR A 37 2.87 -5.56 0.74
CA THR A 37 2.40 -6.05 2.04
C THR A 37 3.55 -6.17 3.04
N ALA A 38 4.71 -6.70 2.62
CA ALA A 38 5.87 -6.80 3.50
C ALA A 38 6.35 -5.43 4.01
N ILE A 39 6.40 -4.42 3.13
CA ILE A 39 6.77 -3.05 3.51
C ILE A 39 5.76 -2.45 4.50
N ALA A 40 4.46 -2.64 4.27
CA ALA A 40 3.43 -2.17 5.18
C ALA A 40 3.55 -2.81 6.57
N MET A 41 3.68 -4.13 6.63
CA MET A 41 3.83 -4.86 7.89
C MET A 41 5.13 -4.51 8.62
N PHE A 42 6.22 -4.27 7.88
CA PHE A 42 7.47 -3.78 8.46
C PHE A 42 7.28 -2.42 9.13
N GLY A 43 6.58 -1.47 8.48
CA GLY A 43 6.24 -0.18 9.08
C GLY A 43 5.40 -0.31 10.35
N VAL A 44 4.41 -1.21 10.36
CA VAL A 44 3.59 -1.49 11.55
C VAL A 44 4.46 -1.99 12.70
N VAL A 45 5.30 -3.00 12.47
CA VAL A 45 6.18 -3.55 13.52
C VAL A 45 7.17 -2.51 14.03
N LEU A 46 7.76 -1.71 13.13
CA LEU A 46 8.67 -0.63 13.53
C LEU A 46 8.00 0.41 14.43
N VAL A 47 6.72 0.69 14.22
CA VAL A 47 5.96 1.61 15.08
C VAL A 47 5.57 0.93 16.40
N CYS A 48 5.30 -0.37 16.40
CA CYS A 48 4.96 -1.10 17.62
C CYS A 48 6.12 -1.20 18.61
N ILE A 49 7.38 -1.27 18.16
CA ILE A 49 8.56 -1.36 19.06
C ILE A 49 8.68 -0.17 20.02
N PRO A 50 8.75 1.09 19.55
CA PRO A 50 8.85 2.25 20.44
C PRO A 50 7.57 2.44 21.26
N ILE A 51 6.40 2.14 20.71
CA ILE A 51 5.14 2.18 21.46
C ILE A 51 5.22 1.21 22.64
N ALA A 52 5.67 -0.03 22.43
CA ALA A 52 5.80 -1.01 23.50
C ALA A 52 6.82 -0.57 24.57
N MET A 53 7.96 0.01 24.17
CA MET A 53 8.94 0.55 25.13
C MET A 53 8.34 1.69 25.96
N LYS A 54 7.63 2.62 25.31
CA LYS A 54 6.95 3.72 26.02
C LYS A 54 5.78 3.26 26.87
N SER A 55 5.01 2.25 26.42
CA SER A 55 3.96 1.62 27.22
C SER A 55 4.54 0.95 28.47
N ALA A 56 5.66 0.23 28.34
CA ALA A 56 6.32 -0.42 29.49
C ALA A 56 6.93 0.58 30.47
N GLU A 57 7.50 1.69 29.99
CA GLU A 57 7.95 2.79 30.87
C GLU A 57 6.77 3.38 31.66
N LEU A 58 5.65 3.64 30.99
CA LEU A 58 4.45 4.22 31.63
C LEU A 58 3.74 3.27 32.61
N GLU A 59 3.88 1.94 32.45
CA GLU A 59 3.37 0.95 33.41
C GLU A 59 4.22 0.82 34.68
N VAL A 60 5.47 1.29 34.66
CA VAL A 60 6.40 1.21 35.82
C VAL A 60 6.38 2.50 36.65
N ASP A 61 5.97 3.62 36.07
CA ASP A 61 5.84 4.92 36.73
C ASP A 61 4.49 5.14 37.46
N ASP A 62 3.51 4.23 37.33
CA ASP A 62 2.21 4.22 38.06
C ASP A 62 2.30 3.46 39.40
#